data_AF-A0AA37B332-F1
#
_entry.id   AF-A0AA37B332-F1
#
_cell.length_a   1.000
_cell.length_b   1.000
_cell.length_c   1.000
_cell.angle_alpha   90.00
_cell.angle_beta   90.00
_cell.angle_gamma   90.00
#
_symmetry.space_group_name_H-M   'P 1'
#
loop_
_entity.id
_entity.type
_entity.pdbx_description
1 polymer ?
#
loop_
_entity_poly.entity_id
_entity_poly.type
_entity_poly.pdbx_seq_one_letter_code
_entity_poly.pdbx_strand_id
1 'polypeptide(L)'
;MSRCVLFVLLCFSFTAFATEQEDQYEEVMNPTLSEAEQADLSEPAELKAAPSSEQTQDSSSPVNNADIDSTSTDNTTTNNDALSAKTSEALELPDQPKPIIPIVVGKNTPAKEDVETAIDEAAQEPVWGPLTLLNTELSPNSTATLDWYSGHLPGGFELATPVVVIHGKEPGPRVCLTAAIHGDEVNGVEIARRVVQNLKSEDLKGTIISVPVVNIDGLWRKDRYMSDRRDLNRAFPGDPNGSTASRVAHSLFTSIIRHCDSVIDLHSGSMYRENVSQLRADITLPAVSELASHFGAIPVLQSIAPPGSLRGASTAAGIPAVVMEVGGPFTVDVKLVETGAKALRSYLSAIEMLPRSFFWSSPQPVFYASEWIRSRQGGILINKVSLGQKVKKGQLLGEISNPITEEVELINAPFNAMVLGRAQDQFVSAGYAVYNLGEQRSIEDLEQQGEQIKKKVVEKNAEQMGIPKAGDDANDEQSDNETDSATDSEGVIEPALPSEEEPPAESSNATSGETQNVTIQSIDPLNESH
;
A
#
# COMPACT_ATOMS: atom_id res chain seq x y z
N MET A 1 -10.39 -30.80 -53.31
CA MET A 1 -9.28 -30.78 -52.32
C MET A 1 -8.09 -30.00 -52.91
N SER A 2 -8.06 -28.67 -52.82
CA SER A 2 -6.90 -27.88 -53.33
C SER A 2 -6.76 -26.50 -52.67
N ARG A 3 -6.89 -26.46 -51.33
CA ARG A 3 -6.64 -25.25 -50.51
C ARG A 3 -5.95 -25.51 -49.17
N CYS A 4 -5.90 -26.75 -48.68
CA CYS A 4 -5.23 -27.08 -47.41
C CYS A 4 -3.70 -27.25 -47.54
N VAL A 5 -3.18 -27.55 -48.74
CA VAL A 5 -1.74 -27.84 -48.95
C VAL A 5 -0.87 -26.58 -48.84
N LEU A 6 -1.40 -25.42 -49.25
CA LEU A 6 -0.62 -24.17 -49.31
C LEU A 6 -0.32 -23.59 -47.92
N PHE A 7 -1.14 -23.90 -46.91
CA PHE A 7 -0.98 -23.37 -45.55
C PHE A 7 0.14 -24.09 -44.77
N VAL A 8 0.39 -25.38 -45.06
CA VAL A 8 1.40 -26.20 -44.37
C VAL A 8 2.83 -25.77 -44.76
N LEU A 9 3.04 -25.38 -46.04
CA LEU A 9 4.35 -24.95 -46.53
C LEU A 9 4.79 -23.59 -45.93
N LEU A 10 3.85 -22.69 -45.63
CA LEU A 10 4.16 -21.38 -45.04
C LEU A 10 4.65 -21.46 -43.58
N CYS A 11 4.25 -22.49 -42.83
CA CYS A 11 4.69 -22.67 -41.44
C CYS A 11 6.16 -23.11 -41.31
N PHE A 12 6.69 -23.87 -42.28
CA PHE A 12 8.07 -24.39 -42.22
C PHE A 12 9.14 -23.36 -42.59
N SER A 13 8.80 -22.28 -43.28
CA SER A 13 9.77 -21.23 -43.66
C SER A 13 10.06 -20.22 -42.54
N PHE A 14 9.17 -20.07 -41.55
CA PHE A 14 9.40 -19.15 -40.42
C PHE A 14 10.24 -19.75 -39.30
N THR A 15 10.22 -21.07 -39.11
CA THR A 15 11.04 -21.75 -38.09
C THR A 15 12.53 -21.77 -38.41
N ALA A 16 12.92 -21.60 -39.68
CA ALA A 16 14.33 -21.58 -40.10
C ALA A 16 15.03 -20.21 -39.90
N PHE A 17 14.27 -19.11 -39.83
CA PHE A 17 14.82 -17.76 -39.71
C PHE A 17 15.00 -17.29 -38.25
N ALA A 18 14.45 -18.02 -37.28
CA ALA A 18 14.61 -17.72 -35.86
C ALA A 18 15.91 -18.33 -35.28
N THR A 19 16.34 -19.48 -35.79
CA THR A 19 17.46 -20.26 -35.23
C THR A 19 18.85 -19.70 -35.57
N GLU A 20 19.00 -18.85 -36.59
CA GLU A 20 20.30 -18.24 -36.93
C GLU A 20 20.61 -16.96 -36.13
N GLN A 21 19.75 -16.54 -35.18
CA GLN A 21 19.93 -15.28 -34.43
C GLN A 21 20.15 -15.45 -32.91
N GLU A 22 19.96 -16.65 -32.34
CA GLU A 22 20.28 -16.92 -30.93
C GLU A 22 21.76 -17.31 -30.73
N ASP A 23 22.36 -18.05 -31.68
CA ASP A 23 23.76 -18.52 -31.66
C ASP A 23 24.83 -17.39 -31.65
N GLN A 24 24.44 -16.12 -31.81
CA GLN A 24 25.35 -14.96 -31.81
C GLN A 24 25.48 -14.25 -30.45
N TYR A 25 24.76 -14.70 -29.41
CA TYR A 25 24.72 -13.98 -28.12
C TYR A 25 25.24 -14.75 -26.89
N GLU A 26 25.48 -16.07 -26.95
CA GLU A 26 26.03 -16.82 -25.80
C GLU A 26 27.58 -16.75 -25.68
N GLU A 27 28.31 -16.46 -26.76
CA GLU A 27 29.78 -16.61 -26.83
C GLU A 27 30.60 -15.58 -26.01
N VAL A 28 29.95 -14.64 -25.30
CA VAL A 28 30.62 -13.48 -24.66
C VAL A 28 30.72 -13.57 -23.13
N MET A 29 30.03 -14.52 -22.48
CA MET A 29 29.83 -14.50 -21.01
C MET A 29 30.30 -15.74 -20.22
N ASN A 30 31.03 -16.69 -20.83
CA ASN A 30 31.56 -17.87 -20.12
C ASN A 30 33.01 -18.24 -20.54
N PRO A 31 34.04 -17.85 -19.75
CA PRO A 31 35.39 -18.37 -19.89
C PRO A 31 35.51 -19.74 -19.17
N THR A 32 35.11 -20.82 -19.84
CA THR A 32 35.16 -22.17 -19.28
C THR A 32 36.60 -22.63 -19.06
N LEU A 33 36.95 -22.95 -17.81
CA LEU A 33 38.23 -23.59 -17.46
C LEU A 33 38.29 -25.02 -18.01
N SER A 34 39.46 -25.42 -18.52
CA SER A 34 39.67 -26.71 -19.19
C SER A 34 39.64 -27.91 -18.24
N GLU A 35 39.10 -29.04 -18.71
CA GLU A 35 39.10 -30.33 -18.00
C GLU A 35 40.51 -30.90 -17.80
N ALA A 36 41.17 -30.52 -16.70
CA ALA A 36 42.51 -31.00 -16.37
C ALA A 36 42.81 -31.17 -14.87
N GLU A 37 41.81 -31.27 -13.98
CA GLU A 37 42.02 -31.69 -12.59
C GLU A 37 40.73 -32.22 -11.91
N GLN A 38 40.51 -33.55 -12.01
CA GLN A 38 39.63 -34.31 -11.11
C GLN A 38 40.40 -35.51 -10.56
N ALA A 39 41.06 -35.33 -9.40
CA ALA A 39 41.62 -36.43 -8.63
C ALA A 39 41.79 -36.08 -7.14
N ASP A 40 41.58 -37.10 -6.32
CA ASP A 40 41.86 -37.20 -4.88
C ASP A 40 40.96 -36.46 -3.87
N LEU A 41 40.62 -37.18 -2.81
CA LEU A 41 39.85 -36.77 -1.63
C LEU A 41 40.44 -37.50 -0.43
N SER A 42 41.35 -36.86 0.30
CA SER A 42 41.87 -37.37 1.56
C SER A 42 42.22 -36.23 2.55
N GLU A 43 41.74 -36.39 3.79
CA GLU A 43 42.05 -35.55 4.97
C GLU A 43 43.38 -36.01 5.64
N PRO A 44 43.83 -35.38 6.76
CA PRO A 44 44.07 -33.95 6.99
C PRO A 44 45.48 -33.68 7.60
N ALA A 45 45.96 -32.43 7.63
CA ALA A 45 47.14 -32.07 8.44
C ALA A 45 47.22 -30.58 8.87
N GLU A 46 47.89 -30.33 10.01
CA GLU A 46 48.21 -29.00 10.55
C GLU A 46 49.47 -28.39 9.92
N LEU A 47 49.57 -27.06 9.85
CA LEU A 47 50.81 -26.27 10.07
C LEU A 47 50.39 -24.80 10.34
N LYS A 48 50.61 -24.21 11.51
CA LYS A 48 51.86 -23.80 12.18
C LYS A 48 52.69 -22.74 11.41
N ALA A 49 52.94 -21.67 12.15
CA ALA A 49 53.53 -20.39 11.75
C ALA A 49 54.90 -20.43 11.05
N ALA A 50 55.14 -19.42 10.21
CA ALA A 50 56.25 -18.42 10.20
C ALA A 50 57.69 -18.85 10.60
N PRO A 51 58.78 -18.19 10.13
CA PRO A 51 58.82 -16.75 9.73
C PRO A 51 59.79 -16.39 8.55
N SER A 52 60.01 -15.07 8.36
CA SER A 52 61.29 -14.43 7.91
C SER A 52 61.84 -14.71 6.49
N SER A 53 62.52 -13.78 5.79
CA SER A 53 62.80 -12.34 6.04
C SER A 53 63.53 -11.70 4.84
N GLU A 54 63.35 -10.37 4.65
CA GLU A 54 64.29 -9.43 3.95
C GLU A 54 64.53 -9.65 2.43
N GLN A 55 64.94 -8.68 1.61
CA GLN A 55 65.17 -7.21 1.65
C GLN A 55 64.99 -6.73 0.16
N THR A 56 64.93 -5.46 -0.32
CA THR A 56 65.64 -4.17 -0.09
C THR A 56 64.88 -3.00 -0.77
N GLN A 57 65.10 -1.74 -0.34
CA GLN A 57 65.37 -0.46 -1.10
C GLN A 57 64.72 -0.15 -2.48
N ASP A 58 64.51 1.12 -2.92
CA ASP A 58 64.53 2.48 -2.32
C ASP A 58 64.07 3.53 -3.38
N SER A 59 63.70 4.74 -2.93
CA SER A 59 63.77 6.05 -3.62
C SER A 59 62.75 6.54 -4.70
N SER A 60 62.42 7.84 -4.55
CA SER A 60 62.16 8.87 -5.59
C SER A 60 60.79 9.04 -6.29
N SER A 61 60.12 10.16 -5.96
CA SER A 61 59.32 11.04 -6.87
C SER A 61 60.25 11.84 -7.83
N PRO A 62 59.83 12.70 -8.82
CA PRO A 62 58.78 13.77 -8.75
C PRO A 62 58.14 14.09 -10.17
N VAL A 63 57.63 15.26 -10.66
CA VAL A 63 57.13 16.59 -10.17
C VAL A 63 56.25 17.32 -11.25
N ASN A 64 55.34 18.21 -10.82
CA ASN A 64 54.68 19.40 -11.45
C ASN A 64 54.22 19.54 -12.93
N ASN A 65 52.93 19.90 -13.06
CA ASN A 65 52.32 21.20 -13.50
C ASN A 65 53.05 22.20 -14.44
N ALA A 66 52.28 22.70 -15.44
CA ALA A 66 52.20 24.08 -16.00
C ALA A 66 51.29 24.05 -17.28
N ASP A 67 50.50 25.03 -17.72
CA ASP A 67 50.00 26.32 -17.17
C ASP A 67 48.83 26.87 -18.06
N ILE A 68 48.43 28.15 -17.89
CA ILE A 68 47.72 29.08 -18.83
C ILE A 68 46.25 29.49 -18.49
N ASP A 69 46.15 30.56 -17.69
CA ASP A 69 45.55 31.89 -18.00
C ASP A 69 44.18 32.07 -18.72
N SER A 70 43.25 32.85 -18.12
CA SER A 70 42.91 34.22 -18.62
C SER A 70 41.73 34.95 -17.95
N THR A 71 42.04 36.10 -17.34
CA THR A 71 41.24 37.37 -17.26
C THR A 71 39.93 37.53 -16.44
N SER A 72 39.72 38.77 -16.00
CA SER A 72 38.62 39.35 -15.19
C SER A 72 37.59 40.12 -16.07
N THR A 73 36.42 40.60 -15.63
CA THR A 73 36.20 41.70 -14.64
C THR A 73 34.72 41.91 -14.23
N ASP A 74 34.52 42.19 -12.94
CA ASP A 74 33.65 43.20 -12.26
C ASP A 74 32.22 43.61 -12.69
N ASN A 75 31.42 43.89 -11.64
CA ASN A 75 30.24 44.78 -11.53
C ASN A 75 28.88 44.33 -12.14
N THR A 76 27.71 44.67 -11.57
CA THR A 76 27.38 45.63 -10.47
C THR A 76 26.19 45.17 -9.59
N THR A 77 25.95 45.87 -8.48
CA THR A 77 24.94 45.61 -7.41
C THR A 77 23.50 46.12 -7.71
N THR A 78 22.54 45.78 -6.82
CA THR A 78 21.17 46.34 -6.62
C THR A 78 20.07 45.73 -7.52
N ASN A 79 18.90 45.25 -7.05
CA ASN A 79 18.00 45.69 -5.96
C ASN A 79 17.12 44.55 -5.43
N ASN A 80 16.88 44.51 -4.11
CA ASN A 80 15.65 43.96 -3.52
C ASN A 80 14.81 45.14 -3.02
N ASP A 81 13.54 45.25 -3.46
CA ASP A 81 12.36 45.56 -2.62
C ASP A 81 11.13 45.91 -3.46
N ALA A 82 9.94 45.69 -2.88
CA ALA A 82 8.60 45.86 -3.46
C ALA A 82 8.29 44.93 -4.66
N LEU A 83 7.21 44.14 -4.66
CA LEU A 83 5.86 44.47 -4.22
C LEU A 83 5.28 43.47 -3.21
N SER A 84 4.62 43.99 -2.17
CA SER A 84 3.60 43.26 -1.41
C SER A 84 2.20 43.78 -1.78
N ALA A 85 1.17 43.05 -1.36
CA ALA A 85 -0.25 43.37 -1.46
C ALA A 85 -0.87 43.45 -2.87
N LYS A 86 -1.61 42.39 -3.22
CA LYS A 86 -2.98 42.56 -3.75
C LYS A 86 -3.89 41.40 -3.34
N THR A 87 -5.02 41.78 -2.74
CA THR A 87 -6.31 41.05 -2.68
C THR A 87 -6.30 39.55 -2.39
N SER A 88 -6.62 39.20 -1.15
CA SER A 88 -7.25 37.92 -0.81
C SER A 88 -8.71 37.90 -1.29
N GLU A 89 -9.02 37.09 -2.30
CA GLU A 89 -10.38 36.63 -2.53
C GLU A 89 -10.58 35.33 -1.73
N ALA A 90 -11.74 35.20 -1.07
CA ALA A 90 -12.07 33.99 -0.33
C ALA A 90 -12.52 32.92 -1.34
N LEU A 91 -11.91 31.74 -1.31
CA LEU A 91 -12.43 30.61 -2.07
C LEU A 91 -13.76 30.16 -1.46
N GLU A 92 -14.86 30.37 -2.17
CA GLU A 92 -16.12 29.71 -1.86
C GLU A 92 -15.96 28.19 -2.08
N LEU A 93 -16.43 27.40 -1.11
CA LEU A 93 -16.46 25.95 -1.23
C LEU A 93 -17.49 25.57 -2.31
N PRO A 94 -17.14 24.74 -3.30
CA PRO A 94 -18.11 24.29 -4.30
C PRO A 94 -19.21 23.46 -3.66
N ASP A 95 -20.42 23.61 -4.19
CA ASP A 95 -21.65 23.05 -3.63
C ASP A 95 -21.64 21.51 -3.57
N GLN A 96 -22.34 20.93 -2.60
CA GLN A 96 -22.33 19.48 -2.40
C GLN A 96 -23.02 18.75 -3.58
N PRO A 97 -22.32 17.88 -4.33
CA PRO A 97 -22.94 17.18 -5.45
C PRO A 97 -24.01 16.20 -4.94
N LYS A 98 -25.18 16.21 -5.58
CA LYS A 98 -26.29 15.31 -5.27
C LYS A 98 -25.86 13.84 -5.46
N PRO A 99 -26.32 12.91 -4.61
CA PRO A 99 -25.95 11.51 -4.73
C PRO A 99 -26.43 10.91 -6.06
N ILE A 100 -25.52 10.25 -6.78
CA ILE A 100 -25.83 9.53 -8.00
C ILE A 100 -26.54 8.22 -7.63
N ILE A 101 -27.68 7.96 -8.27
CA ILE A 101 -28.48 6.74 -8.03
C ILE A 101 -27.88 5.61 -8.88
N PRO A 102 -27.50 4.45 -8.30
CA PRO A 102 -26.99 3.31 -9.06
C PRO A 102 -28.10 2.68 -9.92
N ILE A 103 -27.80 2.40 -11.19
CA ILE A 103 -28.76 1.84 -12.14
C ILE A 103 -28.94 0.33 -11.88
N VAL A 104 -29.91 -0.01 -11.04
CA VAL A 104 -30.29 -1.42 -10.78
C VAL A 104 -31.12 -1.95 -11.94
N VAL A 105 -30.52 -2.76 -12.82
CA VAL A 105 -31.20 -3.40 -13.97
C VAL A 105 -32.04 -4.60 -13.52
N GLY A 106 -33.10 -4.31 -12.75
CA GLY A 106 -34.05 -5.30 -12.25
C GLY A 106 -35.09 -5.71 -13.30
N LYS A 107 -35.10 -6.98 -13.72
CA LYS A 107 -36.20 -7.55 -14.50
C LYS A 107 -37.43 -7.75 -13.60
N ASN A 108 -38.50 -6.98 -13.83
CA ASN A 108 -39.87 -7.37 -13.47
C ASN A 108 -40.89 -6.63 -14.33
N THR A 109 -42.03 -7.26 -14.62
CA THR A 109 -43.10 -6.71 -15.47
C THR A 109 -44.35 -6.44 -14.64
N PRO A 110 -44.80 -5.18 -14.50
CA PRO A 110 -46.11 -4.85 -13.96
C PRO A 110 -47.21 -4.93 -15.03
N ALA A 111 -48.46 -5.06 -14.58
CA ALA A 111 -49.63 -4.96 -15.46
C ALA A 111 -50.03 -3.49 -15.73
N LYS A 112 -50.90 -3.28 -16.71
CA LYS A 112 -51.51 -1.97 -16.99
C LYS A 112 -52.55 -1.60 -15.92
N GLU A 113 -52.55 -0.34 -15.50
CA GLU A 113 -53.73 0.52 -15.47
C GLU A 113 -53.29 2.00 -15.42
N ASP A 114 -54.14 2.92 -15.83
CA ASP A 114 -53.70 4.19 -16.44
C ASP A 114 -53.65 5.39 -15.48
N VAL A 115 -52.56 6.15 -15.52
CA VAL A 115 -52.49 7.56 -15.09
C VAL A 115 -51.76 8.36 -16.16
N GLU A 116 -52.45 9.29 -16.80
CA GLU A 116 -51.95 10.08 -17.94
C GLU A 116 -51.43 11.46 -17.47
N THR A 117 -50.63 12.13 -18.31
CA THR A 117 -50.18 13.54 -18.18
C THR A 117 -49.17 13.92 -17.08
N ALA A 118 -47.95 13.36 -17.13
CA ALA A 118 -46.73 14.03 -16.63
C ALA A 118 -45.44 13.51 -17.32
N ILE A 119 -45.25 13.83 -18.60
CA ILE A 119 -44.02 13.50 -19.35
C ILE A 119 -43.61 14.64 -20.29
N ASP A 120 -42.62 15.44 -19.88
CA ASP A 120 -41.46 15.79 -20.72
C ASP A 120 -40.36 16.53 -19.93
N GLU A 121 -39.84 15.90 -18.87
CA GLU A 121 -38.42 16.03 -18.54
C GLU A 121 -37.75 14.69 -18.84
N ALA A 122 -37.56 14.42 -20.14
CA ALA A 122 -36.70 13.33 -20.59
C ALA A 122 -35.28 13.64 -20.10
N ALA A 123 -34.85 12.95 -19.03
CA ALA A 123 -33.49 13.02 -18.53
C ALA A 123 -32.53 12.67 -19.67
N GLN A 124 -31.83 13.67 -20.19
CA GLN A 124 -30.89 13.47 -21.28
C GLN A 124 -29.76 12.59 -20.76
N GLU A 125 -29.61 11.41 -21.38
CA GLU A 125 -28.40 10.58 -21.28
C GLU A 125 -27.18 11.50 -21.32
N PRO A 126 -26.31 11.50 -20.29
CA PRO A 126 -25.29 12.53 -20.12
C PRO A 126 -24.37 12.52 -21.33
N VAL A 127 -24.47 13.59 -22.14
CA VAL A 127 -23.72 13.73 -23.39
C VAL A 127 -22.25 13.52 -23.07
N TRP A 128 -21.62 12.54 -23.75
CA TRP A 128 -20.20 12.24 -23.55
C TRP A 128 -19.35 13.41 -24.06
N GLY A 129 -19.10 14.33 -23.14
CA GLY A 129 -18.40 15.59 -23.34
C GLY A 129 -17.11 15.63 -22.51
N PRO A 130 -16.46 16.80 -22.46
CA PRO A 130 -15.14 16.92 -21.87
C PRO A 130 -15.11 16.60 -20.36
N LEU A 131 -14.00 15.99 -19.94
CA LEU A 131 -13.68 15.76 -18.53
C LEU A 131 -12.78 16.88 -18.01
N THR A 132 -13.24 17.63 -17.01
CA THR A 132 -12.38 18.53 -16.23
C THR A 132 -11.72 17.76 -15.09
N LEU A 133 -10.39 17.76 -15.03
CA LEU A 133 -9.60 17.18 -13.93
C LEU A 133 -8.30 17.99 -13.75
N LEU A 134 -7.88 18.26 -12.51
CA LEU A 134 -6.66 19.03 -12.20
C LEU A 134 -6.56 20.34 -13.01
N ASN A 135 -7.65 21.12 -13.03
CA ASN A 135 -7.81 22.38 -13.77
C ASN A 135 -7.60 22.29 -15.31
N THR A 136 -7.55 21.07 -15.86
CA THR A 136 -7.39 20.80 -17.29
C THR A 136 -8.68 20.22 -17.86
N GLU A 137 -9.08 20.65 -19.06
CA GLU A 137 -10.21 20.09 -19.79
C GLU A 137 -9.72 19.07 -20.84
N LEU A 138 -10.29 17.87 -20.82
CA LEU A 138 -9.93 16.77 -21.71
C LEU A 138 -11.11 16.42 -22.62
N SER A 139 -10.99 16.70 -23.92
CA SER A 139 -11.97 16.31 -24.94
C SER A 139 -12.12 14.79 -25.06
N PRO A 140 -13.31 14.24 -25.37
CA PRO A 140 -13.48 12.82 -25.67
C PRO A 140 -12.51 12.30 -26.74
N ASN A 141 -12.10 11.04 -26.59
CA ASN A 141 -11.03 10.42 -27.38
C ASN A 141 -9.67 11.14 -27.25
N SER A 142 -9.17 11.32 -26.02
CA SER A 142 -7.84 11.89 -25.76
C SER A 142 -7.06 11.15 -24.67
N THR A 143 -5.73 11.36 -24.70
CA THR A 143 -4.79 10.91 -23.66
C THR A 143 -3.93 12.11 -23.27
N ALA A 144 -3.75 12.33 -21.97
CA ALA A 144 -2.92 13.39 -21.42
C ALA A 144 -2.15 12.92 -20.18
N THR A 145 -1.00 13.55 -19.92
CA THR A 145 -0.35 13.51 -18.61
C THR A 145 -0.59 14.88 -17.96
N LEU A 146 -1.18 14.88 -16.77
CA LEU A 146 -1.45 16.07 -15.97
C LEU A 146 -0.51 16.11 -14.76
N ASP A 147 -0.16 17.31 -14.31
CA ASP A 147 0.64 17.49 -13.10
C ASP A 147 -0.27 17.60 -11.87
N TRP A 148 -0.22 16.61 -10.98
CA TRP A 148 -0.83 16.72 -9.66
C TRP A 148 0.20 17.23 -8.64
N TYR A 149 -0.17 18.29 -7.94
CA TYR A 149 0.63 18.85 -6.85
C TYR A 149 0.04 18.35 -5.52
N SER A 150 0.73 17.38 -4.91
CA SER A 150 0.31 16.75 -3.66
C SER A 150 0.48 17.66 -2.43
N GLY A 151 1.27 18.73 -2.59
CA GLY A 151 1.49 19.82 -1.65
C GLY A 151 2.95 20.26 -1.63
N HIS A 152 3.29 21.14 -0.67
CA HIS A 152 4.68 21.52 -0.39
C HIS A 152 5.44 20.35 0.25
N LEU A 153 6.59 19.98 -0.32
CA LEU A 153 7.55 19.06 0.30
C LEU A 153 8.38 19.78 1.38
N PRO A 154 9.10 19.04 2.26
CA PRO A 154 9.94 19.65 3.32
C PRO A 154 11.00 20.66 2.84
N GLY A 155 11.38 20.62 1.56
CA GLY A 155 12.27 21.61 0.93
C GLY A 155 11.62 22.94 0.55
N GLY A 156 10.33 23.15 0.84
CA GLY A 156 9.60 24.40 0.55
C GLY A 156 9.14 24.56 -0.91
N PHE A 157 9.33 23.54 -1.75
CA PHE A 157 8.86 23.49 -3.13
C PHE A 157 7.77 22.43 -3.31
N GLU A 158 6.96 22.57 -4.35
CA GLU A 158 5.97 21.55 -4.74
C GLU A 158 6.54 20.66 -5.85
N LEU A 159 6.15 19.39 -5.86
CA LEU A 159 6.63 18.41 -6.84
C LEU A 159 5.47 17.91 -7.70
N ALA A 160 5.54 18.24 -9.00
CA ALA A 160 4.63 17.73 -10.01
C ALA A 160 4.68 16.19 -10.05
N THR A 161 3.55 15.56 -9.73
CA THR A 161 3.39 14.11 -9.69
C THR A 161 2.52 13.69 -10.89
N PRO A 162 3.05 12.92 -11.87
CA PRO A 162 2.34 12.63 -13.10
C PRO A 162 1.05 11.81 -12.93
N VAL A 163 -0.06 12.33 -13.44
CA VAL A 163 -1.35 11.65 -13.54
C VAL A 163 -1.66 11.40 -15.01
N VAL A 164 -1.66 10.14 -15.45
CA VAL A 164 -1.95 9.79 -16.84
C VAL A 164 -3.43 9.49 -16.98
N VAL A 165 -4.12 10.30 -17.78
CA VAL A 165 -5.56 10.18 -18.06
C VAL A 165 -5.75 9.70 -19.49
N ILE A 166 -6.57 8.66 -19.67
CA ILE A 166 -7.08 8.23 -20.98
C ILE A 166 -8.60 8.42 -20.93
N HIS A 167 -9.09 9.44 -21.62
CA HIS A 167 -10.51 9.76 -21.70
C HIS A 167 -11.08 9.19 -23.01
N GLY A 168 -11.95 8.21 -22.87
CA GLY A 168 -12.43 7.36 -23.97
C GLY A 168 -13.25 8.09 -25.02
N LYS A 169 -13.52 7.38 -26.12
CA LYS A 169 -14.35 7.89 -27.22
C LYS A 169 -15.85 7.78 -26.93
N GLU A 170 -16.25 6.82 -26.09
CA GLU A 170 -17.65 6.53 -25.74
C GLU A 170 -17.88 6.61 -24.23
N PRO A 171 -19.11 6.90 -23.76
CA PRO A 171 -19.41 6.95 -22.33
C PRO A 171 -19.25 5.61 -21.63
N GLY A 172 -18.85 5.69 -20.36
CA GLY A 172 -18.57 4.56 -19.48
C GLY A 172 -17.97 5.03 -18.15
N PRO A 173 -17.65 4.10 -17.23
CA PRO A 173 -17.17 4.43 -15.89
C PRO A 173 -15.75 5.00 -15.87
N ARG A 174 -15.40 5.67 -14.77
CA ARG A 174 -14.09 6.25 -14.47
C ARG A 174 -13.36 5.37 -13.45
N VAL A 175 -12.33 4.68 -13.91
CA VAL A 175 -11.52 3.77 -13.07
C VAL A 175 -10.23 4.45 -12.65
N CYS A 176 -10.02 4.59 -11.35
CA CYS A 176 -8.75 5.05 -10.80
C CYS A 176 -7.78 3.88 -10.63
N LEU A 177 -6.54 4.05 -11.09
CA LEU A 177 -5.42 3.15 -10.77
C LEU A 177 -4.41 3.93 -9.93
N THR A 178 -4.21 3.56 -8.66
CA THR A 178 -3.14 4.13 -7.82
C THR A 178 -2.04 3.10 -7.61
N ALA A 179 -0.78 3.55 -7.53
CA ALA A 179 0.36 2.69 -7.24
C ALA A 179 1.44 3.43 -6.44
N ALA A 180 2.29 2.66 -5.76
CA ALA A 180 3.34 3.17 -4.86
C ALA A 180 2.85 4.26 -3.90
N ILE A 181 1.76 3.98 -3.16
CA ILE A 181 1.40 4.72 -1.93
C ILE A 181 2.48 4.48 -0.85
N HIS A 182 3.10 3.30 -0.90
CA HIS A 182 4.33 2.96 -0.20
C HIS A 182 5.47 2.93 -1.23
N GLY A 183 6.59 3.59 -0.96
CA GLY A 183 7.68 3.76 -1.94
C GLY A 183 8.54 2.53 -2.17
N ASP A 184 8.41 1.48 -1.35
CA ASP A 184 9.06 0.20 -1.56
C ASP A 184 8.29 -0.73 -2.53
N GLU A 185 7.06 -0.39 -2.93
CA GLU A 185 6.13 -1.31 -3.61
C GLU A 185 6.06 -1.08 -5.14
N VAL A 186 7.14 -1.44 -5.84
CA VAL A 186 7.36 -1.11 -7.26
C VAL A 186 6.53 -1.91 -8.28
N ASN A 187 5.96 -3.06 -7.92
CA ASN A 187 5.21 -3.90 -8.87
C ASN A 187 3.93 -3.21 -9.38
N GLY A 188 3.25 -2.47 -8.52
CA GLY A 188 2.06 -1.70 -8.89
C GLY A 188 2.35 -0.63 -9.95
N VAL A 189 3.53 0.02 -9.87
CA VAL A 189 3.98 1.04 -10.81
C VAL A 189 4.08 0.47 -12.23
N GLU A 190 4.73 -0.69 -12.37
CA GLU A 190 4.91 -1.37 -13.65
C GLU A 190 3.59 -1.96 -14.19
N ILE A 191 2.70 -2.43 -13.32
CA ILE A 191 1.35 -2.86 -13.71
C ILE A 191 0.54 -1.69 -14.27
N ALA A 192 0.48 -0.56 -13.56
CA ALA A 192 -0.20 0.66 -14.02
C ALA A 192 0.38 1.13 -15.35
N ARG A 193 1.71 1.16 -15.48
CA ARG A 193 2.41 1.49 -16.73
C ARG A 193 2.03 0.56 -17.89
N ARG A 194 2.04 -0.77 -17.66
CA ARG A 194 1.69 -1.77 -18.69
C ARG A 194 0.23 -1.70 -19.12
N VAL A 195 -0.69 -1.41 -18.21
CA VAL A 195 -2.10 -1.20 -18.58
C VAL A 195 -2.22 0.08 -19.41
N VAL A 196 -1.81 1.22 -18.88
CA VAL A 196 -1.96 2.54 -19.52
C VAL A 196 -1.28 2.59 -20.90
N GLN A 197 -0.05 2.09 -21.05
CA GLN A 197 0.66 2.14 -22.34
C GLN A 197 0.07 1.21 -23.43
N ASN A 198 -0.75 0.23 -23.06
CA ASN A 198 -1.42 -0.66 -24.02
C ASN A 198 -2.91 -0.30 -24.23
N LEU A 199 -3.35 0.85 -23.72
CA LEU A 199 -4.68 1.39 -23.95
C LEU A 199 -4.63 2.58 -24.90
N LYS A 200 -5.67 2.68 -25.73
CA LYS A 200 -5.94 3.85 -26.56
C LYS A 200 -7.29 4.44 -26.19
N SER A 201 -7.41 5.75 -26.30
CA SER A 201 -8.68 6.46 -26.15
C SER A 201 -9.73 6.05 -27.19
N GLU A 202 -9.32 5.61 -28.38
CA GLU A 202 -10.23 5.23 -29.48
C GLU A 202 -10.95 3.88 -29.26
N ASP A 203 -10.32 2.98 -28.50
CA ASP A 203 -10.80 1.65 -28.14
C ASP A 203 -11.47 1.61 -26.75
N LEU A 204 -11.45 2.73 -26.01
CA LEU A 204 -11.87 2.84 -24.61
C LEU A 204 -13.27 3.49 -24.49
N LYS A 205 -14.12 2.89 -23.66
CA LYS A 205 -15.31 3.55 -23.09
C LYS A 205 -15.02 4.01 -21.67
N GLY A 206 -15.55 5.17 -21.28
CA GLY A 206 -15.30 5.74 -19.96
C GLY A 206 -13.92 6.38 -19.84
N THR A 207 -13.25 6.25 -18.69
CA THR A 207 -11.94 6.91 -18.47
C THR A 207 -11.05 6.11 -17.53
N ILE A 208 -9.75 6.02 -17.85
CA ILE A 208 -8.72 5.59 -16.91
C ILE A 208 -8.03 6.83 -16.35
N ILE A 209 -7.98 6.94 -15.02
CA ILE A 209 -7.21 7.97 -14.31
C ILE A 209 -6.13 7.22 -13.51
N SER A 210 -4.87 7.32 -13.96
CA SER A 210 -3.76 6.57 -13.38
C SER A 210 -2.79 7.50 -12.66
N VAL A 211 -2.48 7.19 -11.39
CA VAL A 211 -1.43 7.83 -10.59
C VAL A 211 -0.37 6.74 -10.30
N PRO A 212 0.61 6.52 -11.21
CA PRO A 212 1.50 5.36 -11.11
C PRO A 212 2.49 5.43 -9.94
N VAL A 213 2.71 6.63 -9.39
CA VAL A 213 3.54 6.88 -8.21
C VAL A 213 2.85 7.93 -7.35
N VAL A 214 2.18 7.52 -6.29
CA VAL A 214 1.55 8.45 -5.33
C VAL A 214 2.60 9.04 -4.38
N ASN A 215 3.42 8.20 -3.76
CA ASN A 215 4.45 8.58 -2.79
C ASN A 215 5.81 8.65 -3.49
N ILE A 216 6.01 9.70 -4.28
CA ILE A 216 7.25 9.92 -5.05
C ILE A 216 8.47 10.14 -4.14
N ASP A 217 8.30 10.78 -2.98
CA ASP A 217 9.40 10.99 -2.02
C ASP A 217 9.83 9.68 -1.34
N GLY A 218 8.89 8.79 -1.03
CA GLY A 218 9.15 7.43 -0.58
C GLY A 218 9.80 6.58 -1.68
N LEU A 219 9.33 6.67 -2.93
CA LEU A 219 9.88 5.88 -4.04
C LEU A 219 11.37 6.15 -4.27
N TRP A 220 11.78 7.43 -4.29
CA TRP A 220 13.20 7.80 -4.42
C TRP A 220 14.05 7.32 -3.23
N ARG A 221 13.48 7.31 -2.02
CA ARG A 221 14.14 6.82 -0.81
C ARG A 221 14.06 5.29 -0.64
N LYS A 222 13.29 4.60 -1.49
CA LYS A 222 12.89 3.18 -1.33
C LYS A 222 12.31 2.91 0.06
N ASP A 223 11.40 3.79 0.49
CA ASP A 223 10.80 3.75 1.82
C ASP A 223 9.27 3.63 1.72
N ARG A 224 8.72 2.77 2.58
CA ARG A 224 7.28 2.62 2.82
C ARG A 224 6.63 3.94 3.25
N TYR A 225 7.32 4.71 4.08
CA TYR A 225 6.78 5.87 4.76
C TYR A 225 6.99 7.15 3.96
N MET A 226 6.19 8.18 4.22
CA MET A 226 6.41 9.55 3.77
C MET A 226 7.65 10.15 4.46
N SER A 227 8.16 11.27 3.94
CA SER A 227 9.25 12.04 4.55
C SER A 227 8.98 12.50 6.01
N ASP A 228 7.73 12.60 6.46
CA ASP A 228 7.35 12.83 7.87
C ASP A 228 7.32 11.56 8.75
N ARG A 229 7.84 10.43 8.22
CA ARG A 229 7.88 9.07 8.80
C ARG A 229 6.50 8.43 9.04
N ARG A 230 5.42 8.93 8.44
CA ARG A 230 4.08 8.34 8.56
C ARG A 230 3.72 7.46 7.36
N ASP A 231 2.90 6.44 7.60
CA ASP A 231 2.32 5.59 6.56
C ASP A 231 1.18 6.37 5.89
N LEU A 232 1.35 6.74 4.61
CA LEU A 232 0.36 7.50 3.85
C LEU A 232 -1.00 6.80 3.83
N ASN A 233 -0.99 5.47 3.77
CA ASN A 233 -2.19 4.63 3.80
C ASN A 233 -2.78 4.46 5.21
N ARG A 234 -2.42 5.33 6.17
CA ARG A 234 -3.10 5.55 7.46
C ARG A 234 -3.57 7.00 7.64
N ALA A 235 -3.48 7.83 6.61
CA ALA A 235 -3.77 9.27 6.67
C ALA A 235 -5.03 9.71 5.89
N PHE A 236 -5.69 8.83 5.13
CA PHE A 236 -6.90 9.13 4.34
C PHE A 236 -8.17 9.28 5.21
N PRO A 237 -9.16 10.10 4.82
CA PRO A 237 -9.22 10.94 3.61
C PRO A 237 -8.34 12.20 3.66
N GLY A 238 -7.67 12.47 4.78
CA GLY A 238 -6.68 13.55 4.91
C GLY A 238 -7.25 14.90 5.36
N ASP A 239 -6.38 15.71 5.95
CA ASP A 239 -6.62 17.07 6.43
C ASP A 239 -5.64 18.04 5.73
N PRO A 240 -6.11 19.13 5.07
CA PRO A 240 -5.23 20.10 4.40
C PRO A 240 -4.38 20.93 5.38
N ASN A 241 -4.63 20.84 6.68
CA ASN A 241 -3.86 21.44 7.78
C ASN A 241 -3.09 20.40 8.60
N GLY A 242 -3.18 19.10 8.25
CA GLY A 242 -2.51 18.01 8.96
C GLY A 242 -1.02 17.88 8.65
N SER A 243 -0.42 16.74 9.01
CA SER A 243 0.98 16.43 8.66
C SER A 243 1.14 16.21 7.16
N THR A 244 2.38 16.19 6.64
CA THR A 244 2.70 15.96 5.22
C THR A 244 1.92 14.79 4.63
N ALA A 245 1.92 13.63 5.30
CA ALA A 245 1.14 12.46 4.87
C ALA A 245 -0.38 12.75 4.78
N SER A 246 -0.94 13.52 5.72
CA SER A 246 -2.36 13.87 5.72
C SER A 246 -2.74 14.89 4.64
N ARG A 247 -1.86 15.86 4.35
CA ARG A 247 -2.07 16.84 3.28
C ARG A 247 -1.99 16.18 1.89
N VAL A 248 -1.04 15.27 1.70
CA VAL A 248 -0.91 14.44 0.48
C VAL A 248 -2.13 13.53 0.31
N ALA A 249 -2.58 12.86 1.38
CA ALA A 249 -3.80 12.06 1.36
C ALA A 249 -5.03 12.90 0.99
N HIS A 250 -5.15 14.11 1.55
CA HIS A 250 -6.23 15.05 1.23
C HIS A 250 -6.22 15.46 -0.24
N SER A 251 -5.08 15.97 -0.73
CA SER A 251 -4.93 16.42 -2.11
C SER A 251 -5.23 15.31 -3.12
N LEU A 252 -4.79 14.07 -2.87
CA LEU A 252 -5.13 12.91 -3.71
C LEU A 252 -6.64 12.60 -3.65
N PHE A 253 -7.20 12.59 -2.44
CA PHE A 253 -8.58 12.16 -2.24
C PHE A 253 -9.57 13.14 -2.86
N THR A 254 -9.42 14.45 -2.60
CA THR A 254 -10.32 15.48 -3.13
C THR A 254 -10.15 15.70 -4.63
N SER A 255 -8.91 15.76 -5.13
CA SER A 255 -8.61 16.26 -6.48
C SER A 255 -8.58 15.18 -7.56
N ILE A 256 -8.57 13.90 -7.16
CA ILE A 256 -8.49 12.75 -8.07
C ILE A 256 -9.51 11.68 -7.68
N ILE A 257 -9.43 11.11 -6.48
CA ILE A 257 -10.25 9.93 -6.10
C ILE A 257 -11.75 10.24 -6.15
N ARG A 258 -12.18 11.41 -5.66
CA ARG A 258 -13.58 11.85 -5.66
C ARG A 258 -14.18 12.12 -7.05
N HIS A 259 -13.37 12.04 -8.13
CA HIS A 259 -13.84 12.17 -9.51
C HIS A 259 -14.07 10.81 -10.20
N CYS A 260 -13.80 9.69 -9.51
CA CYS A 260 -13.78 8.32 -10.04
C CYS A 260 -14.94 7.47 -9.51
N ASP A 261 -15.42 6.53 -10.33
CA ASP A 261 -16.51 5.60 -10.00
C ASP A 261 -15.99 4.31 -9.32
N SER A 262 -14.69 4.02 -9.44
CA SER A 262 -14.02 2.91 -8.72
C SER A 262 -12.53 3.17 -8.53
N VAL A 263 -11.92 2.54 -7.52
CA VAL A 263 -10.48 2.62 -7.24
C VAL A 263 -9.86 1.22 -7.16
N ILE A 264 -8.78 1.02 -7.90
CA ILE A 264 -7.95 -0.18 -7.79
C ILE A 264 -6.54 0.25 -7.38
N ASP A 265 -6.20 -0.07 -6.14
CA ASP A 265 -5.00 0.40 -5.47
C ASP A 265 -3.94 -0.70 -5.49
N LEU A 266 -2.79 -0.46 -6.15
CA LEU A 266 -1.81 -1.49 -6.49
C LEU A 266 -0.63 -1.49 -5.52
N HIS A 267 -0.58 -2.52 -4.68
CA HIS A 267 0.37 -2.71 -3.58
C HIS A 267 1.27 -3.92 -3.82
N SER A 268 2.36 -4.00 -3.07
CA SER A 268 3.19 -5.21 -2.95
C SER A 268 3.26 -5.67 -1.50
N GLY A 269 3.85 -6.83 -1.25
CA GLY A 269 4.39 -7.07 0.09
C GLY A 269 5.46 -6.03 0.43
N SER A 270 5.54 -5.63 1.70
CA SER A 270 6.41 -4.56 2.20
C SER A 270 7.08 -4.98 3.51
N MET A 271 8.22 -4.35 3.83
CA MET A 271 9.15 -4.79 4.89
C MET A 271 9.62 -6.24 4.67
N TYR A 272 10.15 -6.53 3.47
CA TYR A 272 10.64 -7.85 3.03
C TYR A 272 9.59 -8.97 3.14
N ARG A 273 8.35 -8.70 2.73
CA ARG A 273 7.28 -9.69 2.54
C ARG A 273 6.90 -9.83 1.08
N GLU A 274 6.33 -10.95 0.71
CA GLU A 274 5.84 -11.25 -0.63
C GLU A 274 4.39 -11.72 -0.57
N ASN A 275 3.57 -11.32 -1.54
CA ASN A 275 2.19 -11.76 -1.72
C ASN A 275 2.01 -12.43 -3.10
N VAL A 276 1.17 -13.47 -3.18
CA VAL A 276 0.60 -13.88 -4.47
C VAL A 276 -0.26 -12.73 -5.03
N SER A 277 -0.40 -12.67 -6.35
CA SER A 277 -1.40 -11.80 -7.00
C SER A 277 -2.79 -12.10 -6.42
N GLN A 278 -3.34 -11.18 -5.62
CA GLN A 278 -4.64 -11.32 -4.94
C GLN A 278 -5.32 -9.97 -4.77
N LEU A 279 -6.65 -9.95 -4.67
CA LEU A 279 -7.40 -8.79 -4.21
C LEU A 279 -7.61 -8.84 -2.70
N ARG A 280 -7.63 -7.66 -2.07
CA ARG A 280 -8.16 -7.42 -0.72
C ARG A 280 -9.41 -6.54 -0.83
N ALA A 281 -10.55 -7.16 -0.60
CA ALA A 281 -11.89 -6.59 -0.76
C ALA A 281 -12.66 -6.66 0.57
N ASP A 282 -13.73 -5.87 0.71
CA ASP A 282 -14.77 -6.12 1.72
C ASP A 282 -16.07 -6.51 0.99
N ILE A 283 -16.25 -7.81 0.75
CA ILE A 283 -17.30 -8.37 -0.12
C ILE A 283 -18.70 -8.26 0.49
N THR A 284 -18.79 -7.90 1.78
CA THR A 284 -20.06 -7.54 2.44
C THR A 284 -20.67 -6.24 1.88
N LEU A 285 -19.90 -5.43 1.16
CA LEU A 285 -20.37 -4.25 0.45
C LEU A 285 -20.68 -4.65 -1.01
N PRO A 286 -21.95 -4.68 -1.46
CA PRO A 286 -22.32 -5.29 -2.74
C PRO A 286 -21.54 -4.76 -3.94
N ALA A 287 -21.35 -3.44 -4.05
CA ALA A 287 -20.57 -2.82 -5.14
C ALA A 287 -19.07 -3.19 -5.11
N VAL A 288 -18.50 -3.53 -3.95
CA VAL A 288 -17.12 -4.01 -3.82
C VAL A 288 -17.02 -5.51 -4.15
N SER A 289 -18.06 -6.29 -3.82
CA SER A 289 -18.20 -7.70 -4.21
C SER A 289 -18.31 -7.84 -5.74
N GLU A 290 -19.18 -7.04 -6.36
CA GLU A 290 -19.36 -6.93 -7.81
C GLU A 290 -18.05 -6.56 -8.51
N LEU A 291 -17.40 -5.48 -8.08
CA LEU A 291 -16.09 -5.04 -8.58
C LEU A 291 -15.06 -6.18 -8.49
N ALA A 292 -14.95 -6.86 -7.34
CA ALA A 292 -13.98 -7.94 -7.14
C ALA A 292 -14.27 -9.16 -8.04
N SER A 293 -15.55 -9.47 -8.31
CA SER A 293 -15.95 -10.60 -9.15
C SER A 293 -15.38 -10.53 -10.57
N HIS A 294 -15.19 -9.32 -11.10
CA HIS A 294 -14.77 -9.06 -12.46
C HIS A 294 -13.28 -9.32 -12.76
N PHE A 295 -12.47 -9.62 -11.74
CA PHE A 295 -11.04 -9.95 -11.92
C PHE A 295 -10.77 -11.42 -12.30
N GLY A 296 -11.81 -12.26 -12.38
CA GLY A 296 -11.70 -13.65 -12.81
C GLY A 296 -10.83 -14.49 -11.87
N ALA A 297 -9.75 -15.07 -12.39
CA ALA A 297 -8.94 -16.08 -11.68
C ALA A 297 -8.22 -15.59 -10.40
N ILE A 298 -8.18 -14.28 -10.13
CA ILE A 298 -7.43 -13.71 -9.01
C ILE A 298 -8.09 -14.09 -7.67
N PRO A 299 -7.34 -14.69 -6.71
CA PRO A 299 -7.82 -14.90 -5.34
C PRO A 299 -8.35 -13.62 -4.68
N VAL A 300 -9.50 -13.73 -4.00
CA VAL A 300 -10.10 -12.60 -3.26
C VAL A 300 -10.01 -12.89 -1.77
N LEU A 301 -9.26 -12.07 -1.04
CA LEU A 301 -9.15 -12.11 0.41
C LEU A 301 -10.17 -11.15 1.03
N GLN A 302 -11.15 -11.72 1.74
CA GLN A 302 -12.13 -10.93 2.49
C GLN A 302 -11.44 -10.23 3.66
N SER A 303 -11.53 -8.90 3.70
CA SER A 303 -10.81 -8.06 4.66
C SER A 303 -11.45 -6.69 4.85
N ILE A 304 -11.72 -6.32 6.09
CA ILE A 304 -12.12 -4.96 6.45
C ILE A 304 -10.94 -4.00 6.19
N ALA A 305 -11.23 -2.80 5.67
CA ALA A 305 -10.20 -1.81 5.37
C ALA A 305 -9.54 -1.27 6.66
N PRO A 306 -8.21 -1.11 6.71
CA PRO A 306 -7.54 -0.46 7.84
C PRO A 306 -8.04 0.99 8.03
N PRO A 307 -8.19 1.48 9.28
CA PRO A 307 -8.44 2.89 9.54
C PRO A 307 -7.37 3.77 8.87
N GLY A 308 -7.82 4.87 8.25
CA GLY A 308 -6.96 5.79 7.53
C GLY A 308 -6.46 5.31 6.15
N SER A 309 -6.92 4.16 5.64
CA SER A 309 -6.51 3.66 4.32
C SER A 309 -7.31 4.25 3.16
N LEU A 310 -6.68 4.34 1.97
CA LEU A 310 -7.35 4.82 0.76
C LEU A 310 -8.59 3.98 0.42
N ARG A 311 -8.48 2.65 0.52
CA ARG A 311 -9.63 1.74 0.32
C ARG A 311 -10.78 2.06 1.29
N GLY A 312 -10.48 2.28 2.57
CA GLY A 312 -11.50 2.60 3.58
C GLY A 312 -12.14 3.97 3.39
N ALA A 313 -11.34 4.98 3.03
CA ALA A 313 -11.86 6.32 2.73
C ALA A 313 -12.74 6.32 1.46
N SER A 314 -12.33 5.59 0.42
CA SER A 314 -13.07 5.49 -0.85
C SER A 314 -14.43 4.82 -0.63
N THR A 315 -14.48 3.65 0.04
CA THR A 315 -15.76 2.96 0.28
C THR A 315 -16.66 3.73 1.24
N ALA A 316 -16.11 4.42 2.24
CA ALA A 316 -16.88 5.32 3.11
C ALA A 316 -17.46 6.53 2.35
N ALA A 317 -16.81 6.97 1.27
CA ALA A 317 -17.29 8.02 0.37
C ALA A 317 -18.19 7.52 -0.77
N GLY A 318 -18.61 6.24 -0.73
CA GLY A 318 -19.49 5.59 -1.71
C GLY A 318 -18.79 5.01 -2.95
N ILE A 319 -17.46 5.10 -3.03
CA ILE A 319 -16.67 4.68 -4.20
C ILE A 319 -16.14 3.26 -3.96
N PRO A 320 -16.59 2.22 -4.70
CA PRO A 320 -16.10 0.86 -4.51
C PRO A 320 -14.61 0.75 -4.81
N ALA A 321 -13.87 0.16 -3.87
CA ALA A 321 -12.42 0.12 -3.91
C ALA A 321 -11.85 -1.23 -3.43
N VAL A 322 -10.80 -1.69 -4.12
CA VAL A 322 -10.01 -2.87 -3.75
C VAL A 322 -8.53 -2.56 -3.79
N VAL A 323 -7.75 -3.27 -2.97
CA VAL A 323 -6.29 -3.32 -3.11
C VAL A 323 -5.95 -4.58 -3.91
N MET A 324 -5.07 -4.50 -4.91
CA MET A 324 -4.41 -5.66 -5.50
C MET A 324 -2.99 -5.76 -4.94
N GLU A 325 -2.68 -6.87 -4.28
CA GLU A 325 -1.32 -7.15 -3.81
C GLU A 325 -0.58 -7.97 -4.87
N VAL A 326 0.65 -7.58 -5.21
CA VAL A 326 1.48 -8.29 -6.18
C VAL A 326 2.95 -8.27 -5.76
N GLY A 327 3.54 -9.45 -5.54
CA GLY A 327 4.98 -9.60 -5.28
C GLY A 327 5.44 -9.07 -3.93
N GLY A 328 6.71 -8.69 -3.83
CA GLY A 328 7.34 -8.09 -2.65
C GLY A 328 7.98 -6.72 -2.93
N PRO A 329 8.77 -6.16 -2.00
CA PRO A 329 9.29 -4.82 -2.12
C PRO A 329 10.59 -4.78 -2.91
N PHE A 330 10.95 -3.57 -3.36
CA PHE A 330 12.19 -3.19 -4.06
C PHE A 330 12.43 -3.84 -5.44
N THR A 331 11.81 -4.99 -5.73
CA THR A 331 12.01 -5.77 -6.96
C THR A 331 10.72 -5.93 -7.75
N VAL A 332 10.88 -6.09 -9.08
CA VAL A 332 9.77 -6.29 -10.01
C VAL A 332 9.68 -7.77 -10.38
N ASP A 333 8.67 -8.49 -9.89
CA ASP A 333 8.35 -9.83 -10.37
C ASP A 333 7.54 -9.72 -11.67
N VAL A 334 8.24 -9.88 -12.80
CA VAL A 334 7.65 -9.75 -14.14
C VAL A 334 6.46 -10.71 -14.36
N LYS A 335 6.46 -11.90 -13.74
CA LYS A 335 5.39 -12.91 -13.92
C LYS A 335 4.14 -12.55 -13.13
N LEU A 336 4.30 -12.08 -11.89
CA LEU A 336 3.20 -11.59 -11.07
C LEU A 336 2.65 -10.25 -11.59
N VAL A 337 3.52 -9.37 -12.10
CA VAL A 337 3.16 -8.14 -12.82
C VAL A 337 2.34 -8.44 -14.08
N GLU A 338 2.76 -9.39 -14.90
CA GLU A 338 1.96 -9.83 -16.06
C GLU A 338 0.60 -10.37 -15.65
N THR A 339 0.53 -11.10 -14.53
CA THR A 339 -0.72 -11.65 -14.00
C THR A 339 -1.67 -10.53 -13.55
N GLY A 340 -1.16 -9.52 -12.83
CA GLY A 340 -1.93 -8.34 -12.43
C GLY A 340 -2.42 -7.51 -13.62
N ALA A 341 -1.54 -7.24 -14.60
CA ALA A 341 -1.92 -6.50 -15.82
C ALA A 341 -2.95 -7.24 -16.69
N LYS A 342 -2.84 -8.58 -16.80
CA LYS A 342 -3.85 -9.43 -17.48
C LYS A 342 -5.19 -9.40 -16.72
N ALA A 343 -5.17 -9.42 -15.39
CA ALA A 343 -6.38 -9.33 -14.56
C ALA A 343 -7.07 -7.96 -14.66
N LEU A 344 -6.32 -6.86 -14.60
CA LEU A 344 -6.86 -5.51 -14.82
C LEU A 344 -7.49 -5.34 -16.20
N ARG A 345 -6.84 -5.84 -17.26
CA ARG A 345 -7.42 -5.82 -18.61
C ARG A 345 -8.68 -6.68 -18.71
N SER A 346 -8.75 -7.77 -17.96
CA SER A 346 -9.96 -8.62 -17.85
C SER A 346 -11.08 -7.89 -17.12
N TYR A 347 -10.78 -7.21 -16.00
CA TYR A 347 -11.72 -6.35 -15.27
C TYR A 347 -12.31 -5.27 -16.19
N LEU A 348 -11.47 -4.46 -16.84
CA LEU A 348 -11.89 -3.39 -17.76
C LEU A 348 -12.72 -3.93 -18.95
N SER A 349 -12.48 -5.17 -19.38
CA SER A 349 -13.28 -5.85 -20.40
C SER A 349 -14.60 -6.44 -19.87
N ALA A 350 -14.70 -6.74 -18.57
CA ALA A 350 -15.91 -7.26 -17.94
C ALA A 350 -16.92 -6.12 -17.74
N ILE A 351 -16.45 -4.96 -17.25
CA ILE A 351 -17.22 -3.70 -17.10
C ILE A 351 -17.34 -2.90 -18.43
N GLU A 352 -17.14 -3.57 -19.56
CA GLU A 352 -17.39 -3.09 -20.93
C GLU A 352 -16.63 -1.82 -21.39
N MET A 353 -15.64 -1.35 -20.61
CA MET A 353 -14.72 -0.28 -21.02
C MET A 353 -13.83 -0.69 -22.20
N LEU A 354 -13.58 -1.99 -22.38
CA LEU A 354 -12.78 -2.56 -23.47
C LEU A 354 -13.56 -3.64 -24.25
N PRO A 355 -13.28 -3.82 -25.56
CA PRO A 355 -13.87 -4.88 -26.37
C PRO A 355 -13.63 -6.28 -25.77
N ARG A 356 -14.72 -7.04 -25.56
CA ARG A 356 -14.66 -8.38 -24.97
C ARG A 356 -13.85 -9.37 -25.80
N SER A 357 -12.81 -9.96 -25.18
CA SER A 357 -12.06 -11.06 -25.79
C SER A 357 -12.88 -12.34 -25.79
N PHE A 358 -13.39 -12.73 -26.95
CA PHE A 358 -14.50 -13.69 -27.12
C PHE A 358 -14.16 -15.18 -26.84
N PHE A 359 -13.01 -15.48 -26.23
CA PHE A 359 -12.39 -16.82 -26.34
C PHE A 359 -12.24 -17.64 -25.05
N TRP A 360 -12.48 -17.07 -23.87
CA TRP A 360 -12.39 -17.83 -22.62
C TRP A 360 -13.51 -17.44 -21.65
N SER A 361 -14.12 -18.46 -21.03
CA SER A 361 -14.85 -18.26 -19.78
C SER A 361 -13.83 -17.90 -18.69
N SER A 362 -13.85 -16.66 -18.19
CA SER A 362 -13.07 -16.32 -17.00
C SER A 362 -13.50 -17.24 -15.86
N PRO A 363 -12.57 -17.99 -15.22
CA PRO A 363 -12.91 -18.76 -14.04
C PRO A 363 -13.30 -17.81 -12.92
N GLN A 364 -14.26 -18.22 -12.09
CA GLN A 364 -14.69 -17.42 -10.94
C GLN A 364 -13.55 -17.28 -9.92
N PRO A 365 -13.44 -16.13 -9.23
CA PRO A 365 -12.44 -15.94 -8.19
C PRO A 365 -12.62 -16.96 -7.06
N VAL A 366 -11.50 -17.36 -6.47
CA VAL A 366 -11.50 -18.21 -5.27
C VAL A 366 -11.39 -17.29 -4.06
N PHE A 367 -12.38 -17.37 -3.17
CA PHE A 367 -12.45 -16.51 -1.99
C PHE A 367 -11.79 -17.17 -0.77
N TYR A 368 -11.13 -16.35 0.03
CA TYR A 368 -10.35 -16.77 1.20
C TYR A 368 -10.66 -15.91 2.43
N ALA A 369 -10.66 -16.55 3.59
CA ALA A 369 -10.28 -15.91 4.85
C ALA A 369 -8.77 -16.12 5.05
N SER A 370 -8.08 -15.30 5.85
CA SER A 370 -6.67 -15.55 6.16
C SER A 370 -6.27 -15.25 7.60
N GLU A 371 -5.20 -15.92 8.04
CA GLU A 371 -4.57 -15.73 9.35
C GLU A 371 -3.09 -15.38 9.19
N TRP A 372 -2.63 -14.38 9.93
CA TRP A 372 -1.22 -13.98 10.01
C TRP A 372 -0.50 -14.72 11.14
N ILE A 373 0.24 -15.77 10.77
CA ILE A 373 1.15 -16.48 11.68
C ILE A 373 2.32 -15.56 12.00
N ARG A 374 2.66 -15.46 13.29
CA ARG A 374 3.70 -14.59 13.82
C ARG A 374 4.79 -15.39 14.51
N SER A 375 6.01 -14.90 14.40
CA SER A 375 7.16 -15.30 15.21
C SER A 375 6.82 -15.20 16.70
N ARG A 376 7.29 -16.15 17.50
CA ARG A 376 7.33 -16.07 18.96
C ARG A 376 8.70 -15.55 19.44
N GLN A 377 9.78 -15.91 18.75
CA GLN A 377 11.15 -15.45 19.06
C GLN A 377 11.81 -14.67 17.92
N GLY A 378 12.73 -13.78 18.26
CA GLY A 378 13.59 -13.13 17.26
C GLY A 378 14.69 -14.06 16.77
N GLY A 379 15.12 -13.90 15.51
CA GLY A 379 16.14 -14.75 14.91
C GLY A 379 16.16 -14.68 13.38
N ILE A 380 16.87 -15.61 12.73
CA ILE A 380 16.94 -15.70 11.27
C ILE A 380 15.85 -16.66 10.77
N LEU A 381 14.91 -16.13 10.00
CA LEU A 381 13.88 -16.92 9.32
C LEU A 381 14.47 -17.67 8.12
N ILE A 382 14.20 -18.98 8.04
CA ILE A 382 14.47 -19.81 6.87
C ILE A 382 13.18 -20.53 6.46
N ASN A 383 12.65 -20.18 5.28
CA ASN A 383 11.45 -20.76 4.69
C ASN A 383 11.69 -22.22 4.24
N LYS A 384 10.66 -23.05 4.40
CA LYS A 384 10.56 -24.43 3.87
C LYS A 384 9.37 -24.60 2.91
N VAL A 385 8.64 -23.52 2.61
CA VAL A 385 7.50 -23.50 1.65
C VAL A 385 7.60 -22.33 0.68
N SER A 386 7.02 -22.52 -0.51
CA SER A 386 6.92 -21.50 -1.55
C SER A 386 5.65 -20.65 -1.39
N LEU A 387 5.72 -19.41 -1.87
CA LEU A 387 4.57 -18.54 -2.05
C LEU A 387 3.54 -19.21 -3.00
N GLY A 388 2.25 -19.16 -2.66
CA GLY A 388 1.18 -19.85 -3.39
C GLY A 388 1.08 -21.36 -3.15
N GLN A 389 1.98 -21.98 -2.37
CA GLN A 389 1.93 -23.40 -2.06
C GLN A 389 0.67 -23.75 -1.23
N LYS A 390 0.03 -24.87 -1.56
CA LYS A 390 -1.00 -25.49 -0.69
C LYS A 390 -0.33 -26.34 0.37
N VAL A 391 -0.68 -26.12 1.63
CA VAL A 391 -0.06 -26.74 2.81
C VAL A 391 -1.12 -27.46 3.66
N LYS A 392 -0.71 -28.55 4.33
CA LYS A 392 -1.57 -29.30 5.27
C LYS A 392 -1.36 -28.87 6.71
N LYS A 393 -2.38 -29.00 7.56
CA LYS A 393 -2.25 -28.84 9.01
C LYS A 393 -1.08 -29.68 9.56
N GLY A 394 -0.23 -29.06 10.38
CA GLY A 394 0.98 -29.66 10.95
C GLY A 394 2.21 -29.62 10.04
N GLN A 395 2.08 -29.30 8.75
CA GLN A 395 3.23 -29.16 7.85
C GLN A 395 4.15 -28.01 8.31
N LEU A 396 5.46 -28.24 8.29
CA LEU A 396 6.47 -27.21 8.54
C LEU A 396 6.44 -26.15 7.41
N LEU A 397 6.38 -24.88 7.80
CA LEU A 397 6.39 -23.72 6.91
C LEU A 397 7.78 -23.07 6.85
N GLY A 398 8.40 -22.94 8.01
CA GLY A 398 9.70 -22.29 8.20
C GLY A 398 10.25 -22.55 9.59
N GLU A 399 11.48 -22.14 9.81
CA GLU A 399 12.15 -22.16 11.10
C GLU A 399 12.77 -20.78 11.39
N ILE A 400 12.86 -20.40 12.66
CA ILE A 400 13.58 -19.19 13.11
C ILE A 400 14.70 -19.63 14.05
N SER A 401 15.94 -19.59 13.57
CA SER A 401 17.12 -19.89 14.38
C SER A 401 17.57 -18.66 15.17
N ASN A 402 17.85 -18.86 16.46
CA ASN A 402 18.50 -17.85 17.29
C ASN A 402 19.97 -17.71 16.83
N PRO A 403 20.49 -16.50 16.53
CA PRO A 403 21.85 -16.33 16.02
C PRO A 403 22.95 -16.47 17.08
N ILE A 404 22.60 -16.66 18.36
CA ILE A 404 23.54 -16.73 19.50
C ILE A 404 23.48 -18.09 20.20
N THR A 405 22.35 -18.79 20.14
CA THR A 405 22.10 -20.07 20.86
C THR A 405 21.55 -21.13 19.92
N GLU A 406 21.59 -22.40 20.32
CA GLU A 406 21.03 -23.53 19.54
C GLU A 406 19.49 -23.56 19.48
N GLU A 407 18.78 -22.57 20.03
CA GLU A 407 17.31 -22.48 19.99
C GLU A 407 16.75 -22.24 18.58
N VAL A 408 15.74 -23.03 18.19
CA VAL A 408 15.04 -22.91 16.90
C VAL A 408 13.52 -22.98 17.12
N GLU A 409 12.79 -21.95 16.69
CA GLU A 409 11.33 -21.98 16.60
C GLU A 409 10.91 -22.65 15.29
N LEU A 410 10.18 -23.77 15.36
CA LEU A 410 9.56 -24.40 14.20
C LEU A 410 8.15 -23.84 13.99
N ILE A 411 7.87 -23.33 12.78
CA ILE A 411 6.58 -22.74 12.42
C ILE A 411 5.78 -23.76 11.60
N ASN A 412 4.75 -24.35 12.20
CA ASN A 412 3.87 -25.32 11.54
C ASN A 412 2.50 -24.72 11.18
N ALA A 413 1.88 -25.18 10.10
CA ALA A 413 0.57 -24.73 9.67
C ALA A 413 -0.56 -25.14 10.66
N PRO A 414 -1.37 -24.20 11.20
CA PRO A 414 -2.45 -24.55 12.14
C PRO A 414 -3.68 -25.19 11.48
N PHE A 415 -3.87 -25.00 10.17
CA PHE A 415 -4.96 -25.55 9.34
C PHE A 415 -4.47 -25.86 7.92
N ASN A 416 -5.35 -26.43 7.07
CA ASN A 416 -5.05 -26.66 5.65
C ASN A 416 -5.24 -25.35 4.88
N ALA A 417 -4.19 -24.85 4.22
CA ALA A 417 -4.17 -23.49 3.68
C ALA A 417 -3.48 -23.36 2.32
N MET A 418 -3.59 -22.18 1.71
CA MET A 418 -2.67 -21.68 0.70
C MET A 418 -1.78 -20.58 1.29
N VAL A 419 -0.49 -20.56 0.99
CA VAL A 419 0.42 -19.48 1.41
C VAL A 419 0.14 -18.24 0.56
N LEU A 420 -0.78 -17.38 1.00
CA LEU A 420 -1.14 -16.14 0.31
C LEU A 420 -0.02 -15.08 0.39
N GLY A 421 0.74 -15.11 1.48
CA GLY A 421 1.91 -14.26 1.66
C GLY A 421 2.92 -14.88 2.61
N ARG A 422 4.19 -14.50 2.46
CA ARG A 422 5.29 -14.92 3.33
C ARG A 422 6.26 -13.76 3.57
N ALA A 423 7.08 -13.87 4.60
CA ALA A 423 8.31 -13.12 4.74
C ALA A 423 9.43 -13.77 3.92
N GLN A 424 10.31 -12.95 3.35
CA GLN A 424 11.57 -13.40 2.75
C GLN A 424 12.51 -13.93 3.84
N ASP A 425 13.50 -14.74 3.47
CA ASP A 425 14.51 -15.24 4.42
C ASP A 425 15.34 -14.06 4.95
N GLN A 426 15.18 -13.74 6.24
CA GLN A 426 15.63 -12.48 6.84
C GLN A 426 15.77 -12.58 8.37
N PHE A 427 16.40 -11.60 9.00
CA PHE A 427 16.31 -11.43 10.45
C PHE A 427 14.95 -10.84 10.85
N VAL A 428 14.23 -11.51 11.76
CA VAL A 428 12.91 -11.13 12.25
C VAL A 428 12.90 -10.92 13.76
N SER A 429 12.02 -10.04 14.25
CA SER A 429 11.77 -9.83 15.68
C SER A 429 10.60 -10.66 16.19
N ALA A 430 10.55 -10.93 17.50
CA ALA A 430 9.39 -11.53 18.15
C ALA A 430 8.09 -10.78 17.78
N GLY A 431 7.02 -11.51 17.45
CA GLY A 431 5.74 -10.95 17.01
C GLY A 431 5.69 -10.47 15.55
N TYR A 432 6.80 -10.50 14.81
CA TYR A 432 6.83 -10.18 13.37
C TYR A 432 5.94 -11.17 12.59
N ALA A 433 5.12 -10.66 11.66
CA ALA A 433 4.20 -11.48 10.87
C ALA A 433 4.94 -12.20 9.73
N VAL A 434 4.97 -13.54 9.77
CA VAL A 434 5.81 -14.40 8.93
C VAL A 434 5.03 -15.01 7.76
N TYR A 435 3.83 -15.55 7.99
CA TYR A 435 3.00 -16.16 6.94
C TYR A 435 1.58 -15.62 6.99
N ASN A 436 1.01 -15.31 5.84
CA ASN A 436 -0.42 -15.09 5.67
C ASN A 436 -1.02 -16.35 5.02
N LEU A 437 -1.75 -17.13 5.80
CA LEU A 437 -2.31 -18.42 5.38
C LEU A 437 -3.79 -18.26 5.03
N GLY A 438 -4.14 -18.53 3.78
CA GLY A 438 -5.51 -18.47 3.28
C GLY A 438 -6.25 -19.79 3.43
N GLU A 439 -7.39 -19.78 4.12
CA GLU A 439 -8.37 -20.87 4.09
C GLU A 439 -9.47 -20.53 3.06
N GLN A 440 -9.69 -21.42 2.10
CA GLN A 440 -10.74 -21.27 1.08
C GLN A 440 -12.11 -21.48 1.72
N ARG A 441 -13.06 -20.56 1.48
CA ARG A 441 -14.43 -20.60 2.03
C ARG A 441 -15.48 -20.25 0.97
N SER A 442 -16.76 -20.42 1.28
CA SER A 442 -17.85 -19.88 0.43
C SER A 442 -17.94 -18.36 0.54
N ILE A 443 -18.71 -17.71 -0.34
CA ILE A 443 -18.95 -16.26 -0.25
C ILE A 443 -19.80 -15.98 0.99
N GLU A 444 -20.81 -16.80 1.22
CA GLU A 444 -21.78 -16.72 2.29
C GLU A 444 -21.14 -16.87 3.69
N ASP A 445 -20.14 -17.74 3.84
CA ASP A 445 -19.33 -17.85 5.07
C ASP A 445 -18.51 -16.57 5.33
N LEU A 446 -17.98 -15.96 4.27
CA LEU A 446 -17.08 -14.82 4.33
C LEU A 446 -17.83 -13.49 4.53
N GLU A 447 -19.04 -13.36 3.99
CA GLU A 447 -19.95 -12.25 4.31
C GLU A 447 -20.35 -12.30 5.79
N GLN A 448 -20.78 -13.45 6.30
CA GLN A 448 -21.09 -13.66 7.72
C GLN A 448 -19.88 -13.37 8.62
N GLN A 449 -18.68 -13.83 8.23
CA GLN A 449 -17.44 -13.52 8.94
C GLN A 449 -17.11 -12.02 8.89
N GLY A 450 -17.33 -11.36 7.75
CA GLY A 450 -17.12 -9.93 7.57
C GLY A 450 -17.96 -9.09 8.54
N GLU A 451 -19.27 -9.36 8.61
CA GLU A 451 -20.18 -8.67 9.53
C GLU A 451 -19.84 -8.95 11.01
N GLN A 452 -19.43 -10.17 11.35
CA GLN A 452 -18.92 -10.47 12.69
C GLN A 452 -17.63 -9.70 13.04
N ILE A 453 -16.74 -9.46 12.07
CA ILE A 453 -15.53 -8.64 12.27
C ILE A 453 -15.92 -7.17 12.43
N LYS A 454 -16.80 -6.63 11.58
CA LYS A 454 -17.31 -5.24 11.70
C LYS A 454 -17.92 -4.99 13.07
N LYS A 455 -18.82 -5.86 13.53
CA LYS A 455 -19.43 -5.75 14.87
C LYS A 455 -18.38 -5.68 15.98
N LYS A 456 -17.39 -6.58 15.96
CA LYS A 456 -16.28 -6.57 16.95
C LYS A 456 -15.40 -5.32 16.89
N VAL A 457 -15.22 -4.73 15.71
CA VAL A 457 -14.51 -3.44 15.55
C VAL A 457 -15.32 -2.30 16.17
N VAL A 458 -16.64 -2.26 15.94
CA VAL A 458 -17.53 -1.26 16.57
C VAL A 458 -17.55 -1.40 18.09
N GLU A 459 -17.72 -2.63 18.60
CA GLU A 459 -17.70 -2.93 20.04
C GLU A 459 -16.38 -2.48 20.69
N LYS A 460 -15.24 -2.86 20.11
CA LYS A 460 -13.91 -2.45 20.61
C LYS A 460 -13.72 -0.93 20.56
N ASN A 461 -14.16 -0.27 19.50
CA ASN A 461 -14.03 1.18 19.37
C ASN A 461 -14.89 1.91 20.42
N ALA A 462 -16.10 1.39 20.72
CA ALA A 462 -16.95 1.91 21.79
C ALA A 462 -16.29 1.74 23.17
N GLU A 463 -15.75 0.55 23.47
CA GLU A 463 -14.97 0.29 24.68
C GLU A 463 -13.77 1.25 24.82
N GLN A 464 -13.03 1.50 23.73
CA GLN A 464 -11.89 2.43 23.73
C GLN A 464 -12.28 3.91 23.86
N MET A 465 -13.53 4.27 23.53
CA MET A 465 -14.08 5.62 23.72
C MET A 465 -14.84 5.78 25.05
N GLY A 466 -14.90 4.74 25.89
CA GLY A 466 -15.62 4.78 27.16
C GLY A 466 -17.15 4.85 27.00
N ILE A 467 -17.67 4.46 25.85
CA ILE A 467 -19.12 4.43 25.57
C ILE A 467 -19.71 3.16 26.20
N PRO A 468 -20.74 3.25 27.07
CA PRO A 468 -21.40 2.09 27.65
C PRO A 468 -21.92 1.11 26.60
N LYS A 469 -22.02 -0.17 26.94
CA LYS A 469 -22.62 -1.15 26.03
C LYS A 469 -24.13 -0.95 26.03
N ALA A 470 -24.71 -0.91 24.83
CA ALA A 470 -26.15 -0.78 24.65
C ALA A 470 -26.87 -2.01 25.24
N GLY A 471 -27.29 -1.89 26.50
CA GLY A 471 -27.81 -2.98 27.32
C GLY A 471 -27.64 -2.79 28.83
N ASP A 472 -26.69 -1.95 29.28
CA ASP A 472 -26.40 -1.79 30.71
C ASP A 472 -27.40 -0.87 31.46
N ASP A 473 -28.01 0.12 30.78
CA ASP A 473 -29.05 1.01 31.34
C ASP A 473 -30.46 0.35 31.35
N ALA A 474 -30.59 -0.82 31.99
CA ALA A 474 -31.85 -1.59 31.97
C ALA A 474 -32.11 -2.46 33.23
N ASN A 475 -31.81 -1.97 34.44
CA ASN A 475 -32.53 -2.25 35.71
C ASN A 475 -31.86 -1.56 36.90
N ASP A 476 -32.46 -0.51 37.45
CA ASP A 476 -32.55 -0.25 38.91
C ASP A 476 -33.44 0.98 39.23
N GLU A 477 -34.69 0.96 38.75
CA GLU A 477 -35.79 1.69 39.43
C GLU A 477 -36.56 0.71 40.32
N GLN A 478 -35.93 0.25 41.40
CA GLN A 478 -36.65 -0.44 42.46
C GLN A 478 -37.08 0.56 43.54
N SER A 479 -38.38 0.61 43.79
CA SER A 479 -39.01 1.58 44.69
C SER A 479 -38.70 1.32 46.16
N ASP A 480 -38.22 2.33 46.86
CA ASP A 480 -38.45 2.49 48.30
C ASP A 480 -39.15 3.84 48.54
N ASN A 481 -40.35 3.77 49.12
CA ASN A 481 -41.19 4.92 49.44
C ASN A 481 -41.80 4.68 50.82
N GLU A 482 -41.00 4.91 51.87
CA GLU A 482 -41.48 4.96 53.24
C GLU A 482 -41.05 6.28 53.90
N THR A 483 -42.04 6.95 54.49
CA THR A 483 -41.88 8.24 55.14
C THR A 483 -41.48 8.06 56.60
N ASP A 484 -40.50 8.83 57.07
CA ASP A 484 -40.61 9.41 58.41
C ASP A 484 -40.05 10.84 58.42
N SER A 485 -40.03 11.46 59.60
CA SER A 485 -40.36 12.87 59.77
C SER A 485 -39.44 13.60 60.77
N ALA A 486 -39.76 14.88 60.99
CA ALA A 486 -39.30 15.78 62.06
C ALA A 486 -38.05 16.66 61.81
N THR A 487 -38.34 17.97 61.75
CA THR A 487 -37.69 19.07 62.49
C THR A 487 -36.21 19.44 62.26
N ASP A 488 -36.03 20.73 61.92
CA ASP A 488 -35.12 21.71 62.55
C ASP A 488 -33.58 21.47 62.53
N SER A 489 -32.71 22.47 62.33
CA SER A 489 -32.87 23.92 62.16
C SER A 489 -31.65 24.57 61.46
N GLU A 490 -31.80 25.84 61.08
CA GLU A 490 -30.80 26.89 60.82
C GLU A 490 -29.28 26.59 61.02
N GLY A 491 -28.44 27.02 60.06
CA GLY A 491 -26.98 27.10 60.26
C GLY A 491 -26.19 27.55 59.03
N VAL A 492 -25.88 28.84 58.91
CA VAL A 492 -24.97 29.41 57.89
C VAL A 492 -23.60 29.68 58.52
N ILE A 493 -22.49 29.59 57.73
CA ILE A 493 -21.27 30.45 57.74
C ILE A 493 -20.01 29.67 57.26
N GLU A 494 -19.29 30.27 56.29
CA GLU A 494 -17.92 29.93 55.83
C GLU A 494 -16.85 30.76 56.61
N PRO A 495 -15.54 30.72 56.27
CA PRO A 495 -14.59 29.61 56.18
C PRO A 495 -13.30 29.87 57.02
N ALA A 496 -12.41 28.88 57.19
CA ALA A 496 -11.02 29.12 57.64
C ALA A 496 -10.00 28.01 57.30
N LEU A 497 -8.75 28.42 57.12
CA LEU A 497 -7.47 27.68 57.13
C LEU A 497 -6.55 28.40 58.14
N PRO A 498 -5.32 27.92 58.46
CA PRO A 498 -4.83 26.56 58.73
C PRO A 498 -4.03 26.49 60.07
N SER A 499 -3.46 25.34 60.43
CA SER A 499 -2.34 25.26 61.41
C SER A 499 -1.51 23.96 61.29
N GLU A 500 -0.21 24.05 61.60
CA GLU A 500 0.79 22.96 61.62
C GLU A 500 0.98 22.40 63.06
N GLU A 501 1.48 21.16 63.22
CA GLU A 501 2.30 20.73 64.38
C GLU A 501 3.01 19.36 64.14
N GLU A 502 4.16 19.13 64.80
CA GLU A 502 5.12 18.00 64.58
C GLU A 502 6.04 17.82 65.84
N PRO A 503 6.94 16.80 65.97
CA PRO A 503 6.96 15.40 65.50
C PRO A 503 6.74 14.38 66.67
N PRO A 504 7.69 13.88 67.52
CA PRO A 504 9.13 13.52 67.42
C PRO A 504 9.52 12.04 67.78
N ALA A 505 10.68 11.57 67.27
CA ALA A 505 11.58 10.51 67.83
C ALA A 505 11.05 9.03 67.90
N GLU A 506 11.83 7.92 67.88
CA GLU A 506 13.25 7.56 67.59
C GLU A 506 13.34 5.99 67.45
N SER A 507 14.42 5.24 67.12
CA SER A 507 15.86 5.46 66.80
C SER A 507 16.49 4.23 66.07
N SER A 508 17.65 4.42 65.42
CA SER A 508 18.66 3.38 65.04
C SER A 508 18.29 2.29 63.99
N ASN A 509 19.22 1.71 63.22
CA ASN A 509 20.70 1.77 63.27
C ASN A 509 21.38 1.72 61.86
N ALA A 510 22.70 1.92 61.79
CA ALA A 510 23.52 2.22 60.59
C ALA A 510 23.77 1.02 59.61
N THR A 511 24.41 1.12 58.43
CA THR A 511 25.67 1.86 58.10
C THR A 511 25.94 2.06 56.58
N SER A 512 26.52 3.22 56.21
CA SER A 512 27.42 3.55 55.06
C SER A 512 27.19 3.00 53.63
N GLY A 513 27.33 3.80 52.55
CA GLY A 513 27.67 5.24 52.49
C GLY A 513 27.93 5.80 51.09
N GLU A 514 27.90 7.14 51.00
CA GLU A 514 28.38 8.07 49.95
C GLU A 514 28.28 7.74 48.44
N THR A 515 27.47 8.54 47.74
CA THR A 515 27.78 9.10 46.41
C THR A 515 27.45 10.60 46.39
N GLN A 516 28.27 11.41 45.73
CA GLN A 516 28.07 12.86 45.59
C GLN A 516 27.54 13.23 44.20
N ASN A 517 26.75 14.30 44.11
CA ASN A 517 26.28 14.87 42.85
C ASN A 517 27.42 15.58 42.10
N VAL A 518 27.53 15.35 40.78
CA VAL A 518 28.24 16.25 39.85
C VAL A 518 27.39 16.44 38.59
N THR A 519 27.14 17.69 38.22
CA THR A 519 26.45 18.10 37.00
C THR A 519 27.32 17.83 35.76
N ILE A 520 26.73 17.31 34.69
CA ILE A 520 27.42 17.14 33.39
C ILE A 520 26.90 18.19 32.40
N GLN A 521 27.82 18.85 31.70
CA GLN A 521 27.54 19.81 30.63
C GLN A 521 27.53 19.14 29.25
N SER A 522 26.97 19.86 28.26
CA SER A 522 26.98 19.52 26.84
C SER A 522 28.39 19.32 26.25
N ILE A 523 28.53 18.35 25.35
CA ILE A 523 29.69 18.19 24.45
C ILE A 523 29.16 17.94 23.04
N ASP A 524 29.71 18.64 22.04
CA ASP A 524 29.38 18.52 20.61
C ASP A 524 30.13 17.34 19.94
N PRO A 525 29.69 16.86 18.76
CA PRO A 525 30.12 15.58 18.21
C PRO A 525 31.54 15.60 17.63
N LEU A 526 32.24 14.47 17.77
CA LEU A 526 33.47 14.18 17.03
C LEU A 526 33.18 13.53 15.67
N ASN A 527 33.98 13.92 14.69
CA ASN A 527 33.98 13.42 13.32
C ASN A 527 35.08 12.36 13.17
N GLU A 528 34.73 11.15 12.74
CA GLU A 528 35.72 10.19 12.22
C GLU A 528 35.11 9.24 11.18
N SER A 529 35.95 8.80 10.24
CA SER A 529 35.57 8.06 9.04
C SER A 529 35.83 6.56 9.16
N HIS A 530 34.94 5.73 8.61
CA HIS A 530 35.31 4.48 7.95
C HIS A 530 34.25 4.02 6.94
#